data_AF-A0A644Y675-F1
#
_entry.id   AF-A0A644Y675-F1
#
_cell.length_a   1.000
_cell.length_b   1.000
_cell.length_c   1.000
_cell.angle_alpha   90.00
_cell.angle_beta   90.00
_cell.angle_gamma   90.00
#
_symmetry.space_group_name_H-M   'P 1'
#
loop_
_entity.id
_entity.type
_entity.pdbx_description
1 polymer ?
#
loop_
_entity_poly.entity_id
_entity_poly.type
_entity_poly.pdbx_seq_one_letter_code
_entity_poly.pdbx_strand_id
1 'polypeptide(L)'
;MIKRGFIDVHPVGKSNASDGGKDILASEEYRTITGIETRKWIWQCKHSKKSLNRKDVSEINDLLQENNASAYGLLCSSSLTPDLINRLELKKSAEVRIVYYGTTELNTLLSQYPDLLAKYKLLGGADR
;
A
#
# COMPACT_ATOMS: atom_id res chain seq x y z
N MET A 1 -7.94 -6.13 0.76
CA MET A 1 -7.23 -6.34 -0.52
C MET A 1 -8.05 -7.18 -1.50
N ILE A 2 -8.49 -8.41 -1.18
CA ILE A 2 -9.29 -9.24 -2.11
C ILE A 2 -10.58 -8.54 -2.60
N LYS A 3 -11.26 -7.76 -1.74
CA LYS A 3 -12.47 -7.00 -2.13
C LYS A 3 -12.23 -5.85 -3.13
N ARG A 4 -10.97 -5.50 -3.44
CA ARG A 4 -10.62 -4.51 -4.49
C ARG A 4 -10.32 -5.12 -5.85
N GLY A 5 -10.44 -6.44 -6.01
CA GLY A 5 -10.11 -7.12 -7.26
C GLY A 5 -8.62 -7.43 -7.42
N PHE A 6 -7.83 -7.38 -6.34
CA PHE A 6 -6.46 -7.87 -6.38
C PHE A 6 -6.44 -9.40 -6.44
N ILE A 7 -5.66 -9.92 -7.38
CA ILE A 7 -5.30 -11.33 -7.53
C ILE A 7 -3.84 -11.55 -7.10
N ASP A 8 -3.42 -12.82 -6.94
CA ASP A 8 -2.04 -13.20 -6.59
C ASP A 8 -1.45 -12.43 -5.39
N VAL A 9 -2.24 -12.32 -4.31
CA VAL A 9 -1.83 -11.58 -3.11
C VAL A 9 -0.90 -12.45 -2.26
N HIS A 10 0.36 -12.03 -2.13
CA HIS A 10 1.40 -12.74 -1.41
C HIS A 10 2.10 -11.84 -0.38
N PRO A 11 2.02 -12.13 0.92
CA PRO A 11 2.85 -11.46 1.91
C PRO A 11 4.33 -11.87 1.75
N VAL A 12 5.25 -10.90 1.85
CA VAL A 12 6.69 -11.11 1.62
C VAL A 12 7.48 -11.30 2.92
N GLY A 13 6.88 -11.00 4.08
CA GLY A 13 7.53 -11.11 5.39
C GLY A 13 7.39 -12.48 6.06
N LYS A 14 8.41 -13.34 5.97
CA LYS A 14 8.65 -14.49 6.88
C LYS A 14 10.15 -14.72 7.08
N SER A 15 10.89 -13.70 7.48
CA SER A 15 12.27 -13.86 7.89
C SER A 15 12.71 -12.63 8.66
N ASN A 16 13.50 -12.80 9.72
CA ASN A 16 14.10 -11.73 10.54
C ASN A 16 15.15 -10.89 9.77
N ALA A 17 14.93 -10.65 8.47
CA ALA A 17 15.75 -9.83 7.60
C ALA A 17 15.04 -8.48 7.36
N SER A 18 15.81 -7.42 7.16
CA SER A 18 15.24 -6.11 6.79
C SER A 18 14.46 -6.26 5.47
N ASP A 19 13.14 -6.13 5.52
CA ASP A 19 12.21 -6.45 4.43
C ASP A 19 12.34 -5.56 3.17
N GLY A 20 13.36 -4.70 3.09
CA GLY A 20 13.57 -3.74 2.00
C GLY A 20 12.41 -2.75 1.81
N GLY A 21 11.37 -2.82 2.66
CA GLY A 21 10.11 -2.12 2.50
C GLY A 21 9.09 -2.79 1.58
N LYS A 22 9.15 -4.11 1.40
CA LYS A 22 8.13 -4.90 0.69
C LYS A 22 7.38 -5.77 1.68
N ASP A 23 6.11 -5.47 1.91
CA ASP A 23 5.29 -6.22 2.84
C ASP A 23 4.35 -7.19 2.11
N ILE A 24 3.77 -6.75 0.98
CA ILE A 24 2.83 -7.56 0.19
C ILE A 24 3.05 -7.32 -1.31
N LEU A 25 3.04 -8.39 -2.10
CA LEU A 25 2.94 -8.35 -3.55
C LEU A 25 1.51 -8.70 -3.96
N ALA A 26 1.00 -8.03 -4.98
CA ALA A 26 -0.32 -8.33 -5.54
C ALA A 26 -0.34 -8.02 -7.03
N SER A 27 -1.33 -8.56 -7.72
CA SER A 27 -1.62 -8.25 -9.12
C SER A 27 -3.03 -7.66 -9.21
N GLU A 28 -3.24 -6.69 -10.12
CA GLU A 28 -4.54 -6.10 -10.42
C GLU A 28 -4.83 -6.31 -11.90
N GLU A 29 -5.97 -6.90 -12.22
CA GLU A 29 -6.48 -6.91 -13.59
C GLU A 29 -7.25 -5.63 -13.87
N TYR A 30 -6.93 -4.97 -14.99
CA TYR A 30 -7.61 -3.77 -15.43
C TYR A 30 -7.93 -3.84 -16.91
N ARG A 31 -9.04 -3.23 -17.30
CA ARG A 31 -9.52 -3.24 -18.68
C ARG A 31 -8.92 -2.07 -19.46
N THR A 32 -8.34 -2.37 -20.60
CA THR A 32 -7.86 -1.42 -21.60
C THR A 32 -8.72 -1.49 -22.86
N ILE A 33 -8.44 -0.63 -23.83
CA ILE A 33 -9.09 -0.66 -25.15
C ILE A 33 -8.74 -1.95 -25.89
N THR A 34 -7.56 -2.51 -25.64
CA THR A 34 -7.01 -3.70 -26.32
C THR A 34 -7.32 -5.01 -25.60
N GLY A 35 -7.78 -4.98 -24.35
CA GLY A 35 -8.13 -6.21 -23.62
C GLY A 35 -8.10 -6.06 -22.11
N ILE A 36 -7.82 -7.17 -21.42
CA ILE A 36 -7.53 -7.18 -19.99
C ILE A 36 -6.01 -7.23 -19.85
N GLU A 37 -5.47 -6.31 -19.07
CA GLU A 37 -4.05 -6.26 -18.71
C GLU A 37 -3.87 -6.47 -17.21
N THR A 38 -2.67 -6.88 -16.81
CA THR A 38 -2.33 -7.12 -15.41
C THR A 38 -1.24 -6.17 -14.96
N ARG A 39 -1.43 -5.57 -13.78
CA ARG A 39 -0.45 -4.71 -13.13
C ARG A 39 0.05 -5.34 -11.85
N LYS A 40 1.37 -5.45 -11.69
CA LYS A 40 1.98 -5.83 -10.42
C LYS A 40 2.07 -4.65 -9.46
N TRP A 41 1.70 -4.92 -8.22
CA TRP A 41 1.68 -4.01 -7.08
C TRP A 41 2.67 -4.45 -6.02
N ILE A 42 3.44 -3.49 -5.51
CA ILE A 42 4.21 -3.61 -4.29
C ILE A 42 3.49 -2.79 -3.22
N TRP A 43 3.14 -3.43 -2.12
CA TRP A 43 2.54 -2.78 -0.97
C TRP A 43 3.54 -2.74 0.18
N GLN A 44 3.75 -1.54 0.70
CA GLN A 44 4.49 -1.28 1.92
C GLN A 44 3.52 -0.92 3.04
N CYS A 45 3.70 -1.53 4.20
CA CYS A 45 2.94 -1.28 5.41
C CYS A 45 3.87 -0.70 6.47
N LYS A 46 3.56 0.49 6.98
CA LYS A 46 4.37 1.15 8.01
C LYS A 46 3.51 1.48 9.22
N HIS A 47 3.83 0.85 10.34
CA HIS A 47 3.28 1.25 11.63
C HIS A 47 4.19 2.30 12.27
N SER A 48 3.65 3.47 12.59
CA SER A 48 4.39 4.53 13.28
C SER A 48 3.44 5.31 14.19
N LYS A 49 3.97 5.81 15.31
CA LYS A 49 3.29 6.79 16.18
C LYS A 49 3.51 8.24 15.72
N LYS A 50 4.52 8.47 14.89
CA LYS A 50 4.85 9.79 14.31
C LYS A 50 4.48 9.81 12.83
N SER A 51 4.27 11.01 12.28
CA SER A 51 4.09 11.15 10.84
C SER A 51 5.29 10.60 10.08
N LEU A 52 5.03 9.93 8.96
CA LEU A 52 6.11 9.39 8.12
C LEU A 52 6.78 10.48 7.30
N ASN A 53 8.09 10.37 7.22
CA ASN A 53 8.97 11.29 6.49
C ASN A 53 9.55 10.59 5.26
N ARG A 54 10.23 11.35 4.40
CA ARG A 54 10.89 10.83 3.20
C ARG A 54 11.80 9.60 3.48
N LYS A 55 12.56 9.64 4.58
CA LYS A 55 13.55 8.59 4.92
C LYS A 55 12.89 7.26 5.35
N ASP A 56 11.63 7.30 5.72
CA ASP A 56 10.91 6.13 6.25
C ASP A 56 10.31 5.25 5.15
N VAL A 57 10.29 5.79 3.92
CA VAL A 57 9.79 5.12 2.72
C VAL A 57 10.96 4.77 1.82
N SER A 58 11.08 3.48 1.52
CA SER A 58 12.08 2.91 0.61
C SER A 58 12.13 3.62 -0.74
N GLU A 59 13.24 3.46 -1.45
CA GLU A 59 13.36 3.98 -2.80
C GLU A 59 12.40 3.24 -3.75
N ILE A 60 11.30 3.92 -4.07
CA ILE A 60 10.15 3.36 -4.81
C ILE A 60 10.57 2.88 -6.20
N ASN A 61 11.45 3.62 -6.87
CA ASN A 61 11.90 3.28 -8.22
C ASN A 61 12.66 1.95 -8.23
N ASP A 62 13.59 1.79 -7.28
CA ASP A 62 14.40 0.58 -7.15
C ASP A 62 13.51 -0.61 -6.82
N LEU A 63 12.55 -0.43 -5.90
CA LEU A 63 11.56 -1.45 -5.58
C LEU A 63 10.74 -1.86 -6.80
N LEU A 64 10.20 -0.90 -7.56
CA LEU A 64 9.41 -1.20 -8.75
C LEU A 64 10.24 -1.97 -9.80
N GLN A 65 11.47 -1.53 -10.04
CA GLN A 65 12.38 -2.16 -10.99
C GLN A 65 12.76 -3.59 -10.57
N GLU A 66 13.17 -3.79 -9.33
CA GLU A 66 13.58 -5.11 -8.80
C GLU A 66 12.48 -6.17 -8.89
N ASN A 67 11.22 -5.76 -8.79
CA ASN A 67 10.09 -6.70 -8.74
C ASN A 67 9.28 -6.69 -10.05
N ASN A 68 9.78 -5.99 -11.08
CA ASN A 68 9.09 -5.78 -12.35
C ASN A 68 7.62 -5.36 -12.14
N ALA A 69 7.43 -4.36 -11.28
CA ALA A 69 6.14 -3.84 -10.87
C ALA A 69 5.96 -2.41 -11.38
N SER A 70 4.72 -2.05 -11.68
CA SER A 70 4.35 -0.72 -12.18
C SER A 70 3.33 -0.03 -11.26
N ALA A 71 3.09 -0.60 -10.09
CA ALA A 71 2.33 0.07 -9.04
C ALA A 71 2.94 -0.10 -7.64
N TYR A 72 2.79 0.95 -6.85
CA TYR A 72 3.22 1.02 -5.46
C TYR A 72 2.09 1.50 -4.58
N GLY A 73 1.92 0.86 -3.42
CA GLY A 73 0.95 1.22 -2.41
C GLY A 73 1.60 1.40 -1.04
N LEU A 74 1.32 2.51 -0.37
CA LEU A 74 1.76 2.76 1.00
C LEU A 74 0.57 2.74 1.95
N LEU A 75 0.58 1.86 2.93
CA LEU A 75 -0.38 1.83 4.03
C LEU A 75 0.32 2.26 5.31
N CYS A 76 -0.19 3.30 5.97
CA CYS A 76 0.38 3.79 7.21
C CYS A 76 -0.67 3.95 8.31
N SER A 77 -0.31 3.56 9.53
CA SER A 77 -1.14 3.80 10.72
C SER A 77 -1.05 5.23 11.27
N SER A 78 -0.25 6.10 10.67
CA SER A 78 -0.14 7.53 11.00
C SER A 78 -0.42 8.42 9.78
N SER A 79 -0.45 9.73 10.01
CA SER A 79 -0.51 10.73 8.94
C SER A 79 0.78 10.77 8.12
N LEU A 80 0.65 11.06 6.83
CA LEU A 80 1.80 11.34 5.96
C LEU A 80 2.15 12.83 6.04
N THR A 81 3.44 13.16 6.05
CA THR A 81 3.87 14.56 5.94
C THR A 81 3.60 15.11 4.54
N PRO A 82 3.33 16.42 4.38
CA PRO A 82 3.17 17.04 3.06
C PRO A 82 4.37 16.79 2.12
N ASP A 83 5.59 16.79 2.66
CA ASP A 83 6.80 16.50 1.89
C ASP A 83 6.84 15.07 1.35
N LEU A 84 6.35 14.10 2.13
CA LEU A 84 6.24 12.72 1.69
C LEU A 84 5.16 12.58 0.62
N ILE A 85 4.01 13.23 0.80
CA ILE A 85 2.94 13.26 -0.20
C ILE A 85 3.47 13.85 -1.51
N ASN A 86 4.11 15.02 -1.46
CA ASN A 86 4.71 15.66 -2.63
C ASN A 86 5.71 14.74 -3.34
N ARG A 87 6.57 14.03 -2.59
CA ARG A 87 7.47 13.03 -3.18
C ARG A 87 6.70 11.91 -3.88
N LEU A 88 5.65 11.37 -3.26
CA LEU A 88 4.85 10.29 -3.83
C LEU A 88 4.12 10.73 -5.10
N GLU A 89 3.57 11.94 -5.10
CA GLU A 89 2.92 12.54 -6.28
C GLU A 89 3.91 12.75 -7.43
N LEU A 90 5.12 13.27 -7.16
CA LEU A 90 6.17 13.45 -8.18
C LEU A 90 6.65 12.14 -8.81
N LYS A 91 6.42 11.00 -8.16
CA LYS A 91 6.78 9.68 -8.67
C LYS A 91 5.65 9.02 -9.47
N LYS A 92 4.44 9.59 -9.47
CA LYS A 92 3.36 9.12 -10.35
C LYS A 92 3.67 9.49 -11.79
N SER A 93 3.38 8.57 -12.69
CA SER A 93 3.44 8.80 -14.13
C SER A 93 2.31 8.04 -14.83
N ALA A 94 2.24 8.13 -16.16
CA ALA A 94 1.32 7.31 -16.94
C ALA A 94 1.58 5.80 -16.74
N GLU A 95 2.84 5.44 -16.50
CA GLU A 95 3.29 4.05 -16.35
C GLU A 95 3.31 3.59 -14.89
N VAL A 96 3.58 4.51 -13.96
CA VAL A 96 3.75 4.20 -12.53
C VAL A 96 2.56 4.70 -11.72
N ARG A 97 1.81 3.77 -11.13
CA ARG A 97 0.68 4.09 -10.25
C ARG A 97 1.11 4.06 -8.80
N ILE A 98 0.86 5.16 -8.09
CA ILE A 98 1.12 5.24 -6.65
C ILE A 98 -0.18 5.55 -5.92
N VAL A 99 -0.43 4.82 -4.84
CA VAL A 99 -1.50 5.11 -3.89
C VAL A 99 -0.91 5.12 -2.48
N TYR A 100 -1.50 5.93 -1.61
CA TYR A 100 -1.13 5.96 -0.21
C TYR A 100 -2.37 6.15 0.65
N TYR A 101 -2.34 5.56 1.83
CA TYR A 101 -3.41 5.61 2.81
C TYR A 101 -2.78 5.83 4.18
N GLY A 102 -3.09 6.97 4.81
CA GLY A 102 -2.80 7.21 6.22
C GLY A 102 -3.94 6.67 7.09
N THR A 103 -3.89 6.99 8.38
CA THR A 103 -4.90 6.56 9.36
C THR A 103 -6.31 6.93 8.94
N THR A 104 -6.52 8.17 8.49
CA THR A 104 -7.84 8.69 8.12
C THR A 104 -8.40 7.97 6.90
N GLU A 105 -7.59 7.81 5.85
CA GLU A 105 -7.99 7.16 4.61
C GLU A 105 -8.22 5.66 4.83
N LEU A 106 -7.39 5.01 5.67
CA LEU A 106 -7.57 3.63 6.06
C LEU A 106 -8.89 3.42 6.83
N ASN A 107 -9.17 4.26 7.83
CA ASN A 107 -10.42 4.17 8.59
C ASN A 107 -11.65 4.39 7.70
N THR A 108 -11.57 5.36 6.78
CA THR A 108 -12.63 5.63 5.79
C THR A 108 -12.80 4.48 4.82
N LEU A 109 -11.73 3.79 4.44
CA LEU A 109 -11.82 2.62 3.58
C LEU A 109 -12.40 1.42 4.34
N LEU A 110 -11.97 1.20 5.58
CA LEU A 110 -12.42 0.08 6.41
C LEU A 110 -13.89 0.20 6.81
N SER A 111 -14.42 1.41 7.00
CA SER A 111 -15.84 1.62 7.30
C SER A 111 -16.78 1.14 6.18
N GLN A 112 -16.28 1.05 4.95
CA GLN A 112 -17.02 0.49 3.80
C GLN A 112 -17.09 -1.04 3.83
N TYR A 113 -16.35 -1.69 4.74
CA TYR A 113 -16.29 -3.15 4.85
C TYR A 113 -16.57 -3.61 6.29
N PRO A 114 -17.79 -3.41 6.81
CA PRO A 114 -18.14 -3.76 8.20
C PRO A 114 -17.87 -5.23 8.54
N ASP A 115 -18.05 -6.15 7.60
CA ASP A 115 -17.75 -7.58 7.81
C ASP A 115 -16.27 -7.82 8.15
N LEU A 116 -15.35 -7.05 7.55
CA LEU A 116 -13.93 -7.17 7.83
C LEU A 116 -13.61 -6.63 9.23
N LEU A 117 -14.23 -5.51 9.61
CA LEU A 117 -14.09 -4.95 10.95
C LEU A 117 -14.56 -5.93 12.02
N ALA A 118 -15.72 -6.58 11.80
CA ALA A 118 -16.26 -7.60 12.69
C ALA A 118 -15.35 -8.84 12.74
N LYS A 119 -14.89 -9.34 11.59
CA LYS A 119 -14.03 -10.52 11.49
C LYS A 119 -12.70 -10.35 12.24
N TYR A 120 -12.06 -9.20 12.09
CA TYR A 120 -10.77 -8.92 12.71
C TYR A 120 -10.87 -8.19 14.05
N LYS A 121 -12.09 -8.04 14.60
CA LYS A 121 -12.37 -7.35 15.87
C LYS A 121 -11.67 -5.99 15.98
N LEU A 122 -11.61 -5.25 14.87
CA LEU A 122 -10.98 -3.92 14.82
C LEU A 122 -11.88 -2.83 15.45
N LEU A 123 -13.10 -3.20 15.84
CA LEU A 123 -13.98 -2.38 16.68
C LEU A 123 -13.72 -2.74 18.14
N GLY A 124 -12.82 -2.01 18.79
CA GLY A 124 -12.51 -2.14 20.21
C GLY A 124 -11.04 -1.90 20.54
N GLY A 125 -10.60 -0.66 20.43
CA GLY A 125 -9.23 -0.26 20.76
C GLY A 125 -9.00 1.25 20.80
N ALA A 126 -10.02 2.02 21.18
CA ALA A 126 -9.81 3.33 21.79
C ALA A 126 -9.67 3.09 23.29
N ASP A 127 -8.48 2.67 23.71
CA ASP A 127 -7.93 2.84 25.07
C ASP A 127 -6.60 2.09 25.19
N ARG A 128 -5.50 2.85 25.09
CA ARG A 128 -4.32 2.82 25.98
C ARG A 128 -3.24 3.77 25.48
#